data_AF-A0A6C2C4F3-F1
#
_entry.id   AF-A0A6C2C4F3-F1
#
_cell.length_a   1.000
_cell.length_b   1.000
_cell.length_c   1.000
_cell.angle_alpha   90.00
_cell.angle_beta   90.00
_cell.angle_gamma   90.00
#
_symmetry.space_group_name_H-M   'P 1'
#
loop_
_entity.id
_entity.type
_entity.pdbx_description
1 polymer ?
#
loop_
_entity_poly.entity_id
_entity_poly.type
_entity_poly.pdbx_seq_one_letter_code
_entity_poly.pdbx_strand_id
1 'polypeptide(L)'
;MQHRRARPWSFRWILEHIASGFLLLGVIFVASIALTALIIAVEEVVILVIQKRPINTYSNIYGNALTTIFWHFLIIFISVGFWSALDTFIPLHTEKGK
;
A
#
# COMPACT_ATOMS: atom_id res chain seq x y z
N MET A 1 -23.57 18.07 -1.78
CA MET A 1 -24.24 16.95 -1.05
C MET A 1 -23.67 16.94 0.36
N GLN A 2 -24.47 17.29 1.38
CA GLN A 2 -24.02 17.25 2.78
C GLN A 2 -23.84 15.78 3.19
N HIS A 3 -22.60 15.32 3.33
CA HIS A 3 -22.31 14.05 4.00
C HIS A 3 -22.76 14.19 5.46
N ARG A 4 -23.95 13.67 5.78
CA ARG A 4 -24.36 13.44 7.17
C ARG A 4 -23.39 12.41 7.74
N ARG A 5 -22.34 12.87 8.44
CA ARG A 5 -21.44 11.98 9.17
C ARG A 5 -22.27 11.09 10.09
N ALA A 6 -22.10 9.77 9.98
CA ALA A 6 -22.77 8.82 10.85
C ALA A 6 -22.42 9.14 12.32
N ARG A 7 -23.40 8.97 13.22
CA ARG A 7 -23.16 9.19 14.66
C ARG A 7 -22.00 8.29 15.09
N PRO A 8 -20.99 8.80 15.81
CA PRO A 8 -19.90 7.97 16.31
C PRO A 8 -20.47 6.81 17.13
N TRP A 9 -19.90 5.61 16.96
CA TRP A 9 -20.36 4.35 17.56
C TRP A 9 -21.75 3.84 17.10
N SER A 10 -22.37 4.45 16.10
CA SER A 10 -23.55 3.85 15.46
C SER A 10 -23.14 2.65 14.59
N PHE A 11 -24.05 1.68 14.43
CA PHE A 11 -23.82 0.52 13.55
C PHE A 11 -23.41 0.92 12.12
N ARG A 12 -24.02 1.99 11.59
CA ARG A 12 -23.65 2.56 10.29
C ARG A 12 -22.22 3.12 10.27
N TRP A 13 -21.80 3.80 11.34
CA TRP A 13 -20.42 4.29 11.48
C TRP A 13 -19.40 3.15 11.49
N ILE A 14 -19.68 2.06 12.22
CA ILE A 14 -18.82 0.87 12.25
C ILE A 14 -18.73 0.24 10.84
N LEU A 15 -19.87 0.07 10.17
CA LEU A 15 -19.91 -0.52 8.82
C LEU A 15 -19.14 0.33 7.79
N GLU A 16 -19.25 1.66 7.86
CA GLU A 16 -18.50 2.59 7.01
C GLU A 16 -16.98 2.46 7.23
N HIS A 17 -16.53 2.32 8.47
CA HIS A 17 -15.10 2.16 8.78
C HIS A 17 -14.57 0.79 8.35
N ILE A 18 -15.36 -0.27 8.50
CA ILE A 18 -15.01 -1.60 8.00
C ILE A 18 -14.90 -1.58 6.47
N ALA A 19 -15.89 -1.00 5.77
CA ALA A 19 -15.86 -0.87 4.32
C ALA A 19 -14.66 -0.03 3.84
N SER A 20 -14.35 1.07 4.53
CA SER A 20 -13.15 1.87 4.26
C SER A 20 -11.86 1.08 4.49
N GLY A 21 -11.82 0.22 5.50
CA GLY A 21 -10.68 -0.67 5.76
C GLY A 21 -10.45 -1.68 4.63
N PHE A 22 -11.52 -2.29 4.10
CA PHE A 22 -11.42 -3.17 2.94
C PHE A 22 -10.98 -2.44 1.67
N LEU A 23 -11.49 -1.23 1.43
CA LEU A 23 -11.06 -0.40 0.31
C LEU A 23 -9.57 -0.05 0.42
N LEU A 24 -9.10 0.32 1.62
CA LEU A 24 -7.69 0.58 1.87
C LEU A 24 -6.82 -0.65 1.59
N LEU A 25 -7.23 -1.83 2.08
CA LEU A 25 -6.53 -3.09 1.81
C LEU A 25 -6.45 -3.39 0.31
N GLY A 26 -7.56 -3.20 -0.42
CA GLY A 26 -7.60 -3.40 -1.87
C GLY A 26 -6.67 -2.46 -2.63
N VAL A 27 -6.66 -1.17 -2.28
CA VAL A 27 -5.76 -0.18 -2.91
C VAL A 27 -4.30 -0.52 -2.64
N ILE A 28 -3.96 -0.87 -1.39
CA ILE A 28 -2.58 -1.24 -1.03
C ILE A 28 -2.14 -2.51 -1.77
N PHE A 29 -3.04 -3.49 -1.91
CA PHE A 29 -2.76 -4.71 -2.65
C PHE A 29 -2.46 -4.43 -4.13
N VAL A 30 -3.29 -3.62 -4.79
CA VAL A 30 -3.08 -3.22 -6.19
C VAL A 30 -1.79 -2.41 -6.34
N ALA A 31 -1.53 -1.46 -5.45
CA ALA A 31 -0.31 -0.66 -5.47
C ALA A 31 0.94 -1.53 -5.30
N SER A 32 0.86 -2.56 -4.47
CA SER A 32 1.97 -3.50 -4.22
C SER A 32 2.26 -4.35 -5.46
N ILE A 33 1.22 -4.88 -6.11
CA ILE A 33 1.36 -5.60 -7.39
C ILE A 33 1.99 -4.69 -8.45
N ALA A 34 1.50 -3.45 -8.58
CA ALA A 34 2.01 -2.49 -9.55
C ALA A 34 3.49 -2.15 -9.28
N LEU A 35 3.87 -1.93 -8.02
CA LEU A 35 5.26 -1.68 -7.65
C LEU A 35 6.14 -2.91 -7.95
N THR A 36 5.69 -4.11 -7.61
CA THR A 36 6.46 -5.33 -7.91
C THR A 36 6.62 -5.52 -9.42
N ALA A 37 5.57 -5.30 -10.22
CA ALA A 37 5.66 -5.37 -11.68
C ALA A 37 6.65 -4.33 -12.23
N LEU A 38 6.67 -3.12 -11.68
CA LEU A 38 7.64 -2.09 -12.06
C LEU A 38 9.07 -2.49 -11.70
N ILE A 39 9.30 -3.02 -10.50
CA ILE A 39 10.63 -3.51 -10.08
C ILE A 39 11.11 -4.61 -11.02
N ILE A 40 10.25 -5.59 -11.34
CA ILE A 40 10.57 -6.65 -12.30
C ILE A 40 10.96 -6.07 -13.65
N ALA A 41 10.15 -5.14 -14.19
CA ALA A 41 10.41 -4.54 -15.49
C ALA A 41 11.75 -3.80 -15.51
N VAL A 42 12.06 -3.03 -14.45
CA VAL A 42 13.34 -2.31 -14.33
C VAL A 42 14.51 -3.29 -14.23
N GLU A 43 14.42 -4.32 -13.40
CA GLU A 43 15.47 -5.32 -13.25
C GLU A 43 15.74 -6.09 -14.54
N GLU A 44 14.69 -6.53 -15.24
CA GLU A 44 14.83 -7.20 -16.52
C GLU A 44 15.48 -6.28 -17.57
N VAL A 45 15.09 -5.01 -17.62
CA VAL A 45 15.73 -4.02 -18.53
C VAL A 45 17.22 -3.85 -18.20
N VAL A 46 17.58 -3.72 -16.92
CA VAL A 46 18.98 -3.58 -16.49
C VAL A 46 19.80 -4.82 -16.90
N ILE A 47 19.26 -6.02 -16.68
CA ILE A 47 19.91 -7.27 -17.06
C ILE A 47 20.02 -7.40 -18.59
N LEU A 48 18.98 -7.03 -19.34
CA LEU A 48 19.02 -7.02 -20.80
C LEU A 48 20.12 -6.10 -21.33
N VAL A 49 20.32 -4.94 -20.71
CA VAL A 49 21.38 -3.99 -21.10
C VAL A 49 22.78 -4.54 -20.77
N ILE A 50 22.97 -5.08 -19.56
CA ILE A 50 24.28 -5.52 -19.07
C ILE A 50 24.68 -6.89 -19.64
N GLN A 51 23.78 -7.88 -19.54
CA GLN A 51 24.05 -9.28 -19.90
C GLN A 51 23.56 -9.66 -21.30
N LYS A 52 22.88 -8.75 -22.02
CA LYS A 52 22.39 -8.94 -23.40
C LYS A 52 21.46 -10.15 -23.57
N ARG A 53 20.83 -10.62 -22.48
CA ARG A 53 19.90 -11.76 -22.50
C ARG A 53 18.73 -11.54 -21.54
N PRO A 54 17.52 -12.00 -21.87
CA PRO A 54 16.41 -12.01 -20.93
C PRO A 54 16.67 -13.06 -19.85
N ILE A 55 16.43 -12.71 -18.59
CA ILE A 55 16.50 -13.64 -17.45
C ILE A 55 15.26 -13.38 -16.62
N ASN A 56 14.57 -14.44 -16.20
CA ASN A 56 13.51 -14.32 -15.20
C ASN A 56 14.16 -14.08 -13.83
N THR A 57 14.42 -12.81 -13.52
CA THR A 57 15.11 -12.36 -12.29
C THR A 57 14.41 -12.88 -11.04
N TYR A 58 13.08 -12.94 -11.05
CA TYR A 58 12.30 -13.34 -9.89
C TYR A 58 12.33 -14.85 -9.59
N SER A 59 12.37 -15.69 -10.61
CA SER A 59 12.55 -17.13 -10.40
C SER A 59 14.01 -17.48 -10.09
N ASN A 60 14.98 -16.77 -10.68
CA ASN A 60 16.40 -17.13 -10.57
C ASN A 60 17.16 -16.45 -9.42
N ILE A 61 16.79 -15.22 -9.04
CA ILE A 61 17.46 -14.46 -7.96
C ILE A 61 16.64 -14.51 -6.67
N TYR A 62 15.34 -14.23 -6.76
CA TYR A 62 14.47 -14.16 -5.58
C TYR A 62 13.85 -15.51 -5.17
N GLY A 63 13.92 -16.52 -6.03
CA GLY A 63 13.45 -17.88 -5.77
C GLY A 63 11.93 -18.06 -5.71
N ASN A 64 11.15 -17.01 -5.40
CA ASN A 64 9.68 -17.04 -5.42
C ASN A 64 9.06 -15.64 -5.57
N ALA A 65 8.30 -15.45 -6.66
CA ALA A 65 7.65 -14.17 -6.94
C ALA A 65 6.51 -13.81 -5.99
N LEU A 66 5.72 -14.78 -5.53
CA LEU A 66 4.61 -14.54 -4.62
C LEU A 66 5.12 -14.10 -3.23
N THR A 67 6.19 -14.71 -2.76
CA THR A 67 6.84 -14.31 -1.50
C THR A 67 7.35 -12.88 -1.58
N THR A 68 7.96 -12.50 -2.70
CA THR A 68 8.44 -11.13 -2.90
C THR A 68 7.29 -10.12 -2.96
N ILE A 69 6.19 -10.41 -3.68
CA ILE A 69 5.00 -9.55 -3.69
C ILE A 69 4.43 -9.39 -2.28
N PHE A 70 4.35 -10.48 -1.51
CA PHE A 70 3.86 -10.45 -0.14
C PHE A 70 4.71 -9.56 0.78
N TRP A 71 6.04 -9.62 0.64
CA TRP A 71 6.93 -8.73 1.39
C TRP A 71 6.74 -7.26 1.02
N HIS A 72 6.64 -6.93 -0.26
CA HIS A 72 6.35 -5.56 -0.70
C HIS A 72 5.01 -5.06 -0.15
N PHE A 73 3.99 -5.91 -0.18
CA PHE A 73 2.69 -5.60 0.41
C PHE A 73 2.79 -5.29 1.91
N LEU A 74 3.46 -6.13 2.69
CA LEU A 74 3.63 -5.90 4.12
C LEU A 74 4.36 -4.58 4.41
N ILE A 75 5.44 -4.28 3.68
CA ILE A 75 6.23 -3.06 3.89
C ILE A 75 5.38 -1.82 3.59
N ILE A 76 4.70 -1.79 2.45
CA ILE A 76 3.84 -0.66 2.06
C ILE A 76 2.68 -0.53 3.04
N PHE A 77 2.02 -1.64 3.39
CA PHE A 77 0.90 -1.66 4.31
C PHE A 77 1.28 -1.11 5.69
N ILE A 78 2.41 -1.59 6.26
CA ILE A 78 2.91 -1.10 7.55
C ILE A 78 3.27 0.38 7.46
N SER A 79 3.94 0.82 6.39
CA SER A 79 4.33 2.23 6.23
C SER A 79 3.11 3.14 6.14
N VAL A 80 2.15 2.81 5.28
CA VAL A 80 0.91 3.58 5.10
C VAL A 80 0.08 3.54 6.39
N GLY A 81 -0.05 2.37 7.00
CA GLY A 81 -0.77 2.19 8.27
C GLY A 81 -0.15 3.01 9.41
N PHE A 82 1.18 3.03 9.50
CA PHE A 82 1.91 3.84 10.48
C PHE A 82 1.64 5.34 10.29
N TRP A 83 1.79 5.86 9.07
CA TRP A 83 1.50 7.27 8.77
C TRP A 83 0.03 7.63 9.00
N SER A 84 -0.90 6.75 8.60
CA SER A 84 -2.33 6.96 8.87
C SER A 84 -2.66 6.94 10.37
N ALA A 85 -1.97 6.12 11.16
CA ALA A 85 -2.13 6.10 12.61
C ALA A 85 -1.57 7.37 13.25
N LEU A 86 -0.40 7.86 12.80
CA LEU A 86 0.14 9.13 13.25
C LEU A 86 -0.82 10.30 12.97
N ASP A 87 -1.38 10.39 11.77
CA ASP A 87 -2.36 11.43 11.43
C ASP A 87 -3.64 11.34 12.28
N THR A 88 -4.04 10.14 12.66
CA THR A 88 -5.26 9.92 13.48
C THR A 88 -5.04 10.25 14.95
N PHE A 89 -3.89 9.88 15.51
CA PHE A 89 -3.62 9.97 16.96
C PHE A 89 -2.75 11.17 17.37
N ILE A 90 -2.04 11.78 16.44
CA ILE A 90 -1.25 12.99 16.65
C ILE A 90 -1.77 14.07 15.70
N PRO A 91 -2.97 14.63 15.98
CA PRO A 91 -3.47 15.74 15.18
C PRO A 91 -2.48 16.91 15.29
N LEU A 92 -2.15 17.54 14.15
CA LEU A 92 -1.37 18.78 14.17
C LEU A 92 -2.02 19.73 15.18
N HIS A 93 -1.23 20.24 16.12
CA HIS A 93 -1.64 21.36 16.96
C HIS A 93 -2.05 22.48 16.02
N THR A 94 -3.35 22.64 15.84
CA THR A 94 -3.91 23.81 15.19
C THR A 94 -3.56 24.95 16.15
N GLU A 95 -2.55 25.74 15.80
CA GLU A 95 -2.35 27.02 16.47
C GLU A 95 -3.72 27.71 16.47
N LYS A 96 -4.25 27.90 17.68
CA LYS A 96 -5.47 28.66 17.87
C LYS A 96 -5.21 30.03 17.26
N GLY A 97 -5.80 30.27 16.10
CA GLY A 97 -5.95 31.60 15.55
C GLY A 97 -6.50 32.51 16.65
N LYS A 98 -5.82 33.64 16.80
CA LYS A 98 -6.10 34.74 17.74
C LYS A 98 -7.57 35.13 17.78
#